data_AF-A0A3A4QTR5-F1
#
_entry.id   AF-A0A3A4QTR5-F1
#
_cell.length_a   1.000
_cell.length_b   1.000
_cell.length_c   1.000
_cell.angle_alpha   90.00
_cell.angle_beta   90.00
_cell.angle_gamma   90.00
#
_symmetry.space_group_name_H-M   'P 1'
#
loop_
_entity.id
_entity.type
_entity.pdbx_description
1 polymer ?
#
loop_
_entity_poly.entity_id
_entity_poly.type
_entity_poly.pdbx_seq_one_letter_code
_entity_poly.pdbx_strand_id
1 'polypeptide(L)' 'MARVTIEDCLKRIPNRFFLVHVTAQRVRQLLDGSPRLVNAPGNENVVTALREIASGKVFVKDDEKTE' A
#
# COMPACT_ATOMS: atom_id res chain seq x y z
N MET A 1 7.50 -3.44 -16.72
CA MET A 1 6.92 -2.29 -15.99
C MET A 1 5.56 -2.71 -15.46
N ALA A 2 5.43 -2.90 -14.15
CA ALA A 2 4.22 -3.45 -13.56
C ALA A 2 3.05 -2.47 -13.70
N ARG A 3 2.02 -2.85 -14.45
CA ARG A 3 0.78 -2.08 -14.61
C ARG A 3 -0.07 -2.23 -13.34
N VAL A 4 0.07 -1.29 -12.40
CA VAL A 4 -0.88 -1.11 -11.28
C VAL A 4 -1.60 0.21 -11.52
N THR A 5 -2.93 0.20 -11.43
CA THR A 5 -3.74 1.41 -11.65
C THR A 5 -4.20 1.97 -10.30
N ILE A 6 -4.50 3.26 -10.30
CA ILE A 6 -5.08 3.94 -9.14
C ILE A 6 -6.48 3.37 -8.85
N GLU A 7 -7.22 2.99 -9.88
CA GLU A 7 -8.57 2.41 -9.77
C GLU A 7 -8.57 1.13 -8.93
N ASP A 8 -7.56 0.27 -9.10
CA ASP A 8 -7.44 -0.95 -8.30
C ASP A 8 -7.13 -0.67 -6.82
N CYS A 9 -6.40 0.42 -6.55
CA CYS A 9 -6.15 0.87 -5.18
C CYS A 9 -7.40 1.50 -4.56
N LEU A 10 -8.18 2.25 -5.35
CA LEU A 10 -9.40 2.91 -4.91
C LEU A 10 -10.55 1.94 -4.59
N LYS A 11 -10.56 0.74 -5.20
CA LYS A 11 -11.46 -0.35 -4.80
C LYS A 11 -11.24 -0.80 -3.34
N ARG A 12 -10.05 -0.56 -2.78
CA ARG A 12 -9.69 -0.93 -1.41
C ARG A 12 -9.75 0.27 -0.48
N ILE A 13 -9.25 1.41 -0.93
CA ILE A 13 -9.22 2.66 -0.17
C ILE A 13 -9.89 3.74 -1.02
N PRO A 14 -11.19 4.00 -0.84
CA PRO A 14 -11.94 4.92 -1.71
C PRO A 14 -11.49 6.38 -1.58
N ASN A 15 -10.88 6.75 -0.45
CA ASN A 15 -10.35 8.09 -0.22
C ASN A 15 -8.92 8.23 -0.79
N ARG A 16 -8.75 9.08 -1.80
CA ARG A 16 -7.46 9.34 -2.47
C ARG A 16 -6.40 9.93 -1.55
N PHE A 17 -6.76 10.86 -0.65
CA PHE A 17 -5.81 11.44 0.30
C PHE A 17 -5.33 10.38 1.27
N PHE A 18 -6.25 9.57 1.77
CA PHE A 18 -5.91 8.49 2.68
C PHE A 18 -5.04 7.43 1.99
N LEU A 19 -5.34 7.08 0.73
CA LEU A 19 -4.50 6.20 -0.07
C LEU A 19 -3.04 6.69 -0.14
N VAL A 20 -2.82 8.00 -0.32
CA VAL A 20 -1.47 8.59 -0.33
C VAL A 20 -0.78 8.40 1.02
N HIS A 21 -1.46 8.70 2.13
CA HIS A 21 -0.90 8.52 3.47
C HIS A 21 -0.51 7.07 3.76
N VAL A 22 -1.40 6.12 3.45
CA VAL A 22 -1.17 4.69 3.67
C VAL A 22 -0.02 4.18 2.81
N THR A 23 0.02 4.60 1.54
CA THR A 23 1.12 4.26 0.64
C THR A 23 2.44 4.80 1.18
N ALA A 24 2.49 6.07 1.60
CA ALA A 24 3.71 6.67 2.15
C ALA A 24 4.19 5.94 3.42
N GLN A 25 3.28 5.60 4.33
CA GLN A 25 3.60 4.84 5.53
C GLN A 25 4.14 3.45 5.18
N ARG A 26 3.50 2.76 4.23
CA ARG A 26 3.95 1.42 3.81
C ARG A 26 5.30 1.46 3.10
N VAL A 27 5.56 2.49 2.30
CA VAL A 27 6.87 2.70 1.66
C VAL A 27 7.97 2.87 2.69
N ARG A 28 7.73 3.62 3.78
CA ARG A 28 8.70 3.71 4.89
C ARG A 28 8.99 2.35 5.50
N GLN A 29 7.97 1.54 5.79
CA GLN A 29 8.16 0.19 6.31
C GLN A 29 9.03 -0.66 5.37
N LEU A 30 8.83 -0.57 4.05
CA LEU A 30 9.65 -1.28 3.07
C LEU A 30 11.09 -0.77 3.04
N LEU A 31 11.32 0.52 3.27
CA LEU A 31 12.66 1.12 3.39
C LEU A 31 13.35 0.68 4.69
N ASP A 32 12.60 0.53 5.78
CA ASP A 32 13.08 0.00 7.07
C ASP A 32 13.37 -1.52 7.02
N GLY A 33 13.21 -2.17 5.87
CA GLY A 33 13.53 -3.59 5.68
C GLY A 33 12.35 -4.54 5.98
N SER A 34 11.13 -4.02 6.11
CA SER A 34 9.95 -4.89 6.24
C SER A 34 9.79 -5.79 5.02
N PRO A 35 9.32 -7.04 5.20
CA PRO A 35 9.14 -7.96 4.11
C PRO A 35 8.05 -7.48 3.14
N ARG A 36 8.32 -7.68 1.85
CA ARG A 36 7.34 -7.48 0.77
C ARG A 36 6.32 -8.61 0.82
N LEU A 37 5.04 -8.27 0.82
CA LEU A 37 3.92 -9.21 0.85
C LEU A 37 3.51 -9.67 -0.56
N VAL A 38 4.05 -9.04 -1.59
CA VAL A 38 3.80 -9.36 -3.00
C VAL A 38 5.13 -9.52 -3.73
N ASN A 39 5.23 -10.55 -4.57
CA ASN A 39 6.36 -10.73 -5.46
C ASN A 39 6.38 -9.64 -6.53
N ALA A 40 7.32 -8.70 -6.37
CA ALA A 40 7.52 -7.56 -7.25
C ALA A 40 9.02 -7.34 -7.51
N PRO A 41 9.72 -8.29 -8.15
CA PRO A 41 11.14 -8.17 -8.42
C PRO A 41 11.39 -6.97 -9.35
N GLY A 42 12.34 -6.11 -8.98
CA GLY A 42 12.73 -4.93 -9.76
C GLY A 42 11.79 -3.72 -9.69
N ASN A 43 10.72 -3.77 -8.89
CA ASN A 43 9.84 -2.62 -8.70
C ASN A 43 10.34 -1.72 -7.55
N GLU A 44 10.19 -0.41 -7.73
CA GLU A 44 10.36 0.57 -6.66
C GLU A 44 9.43 0.28 -5.47
N ASN A 45 9.84 0.73 -4.28
CA ASN A 45 9.08 0.49 -3.05
C ASN A 45 7.67 1.09 -3.12
N VAL A 46 7.50 2.23 -3.80
CA VAL A 46 6.19 2.87 -4.03
C VAL A 46 5.26 1.98 -4.85
N VAL A 47 5.75 1.43 -5.95
CA VAL A 47 4.97 0.53 -6.82
C VAL A 47 4.64 -0.77 -6.10
N THR A 48 5.56 -1.27 -5.27
CA THR A 48 5.34 -2.45 -4.43
C THR A 48 4.24 -2.19 -3.40
N ALA A 49 4.28 -1.06 -2.69
CA ALA A 49 3.26 -0.69 -1.72
C ALA A 49 1.87 -0.55 -2.36
N LEU A 50 1.75 0.14 -3.50
CA LEU A 50 0.48 0.24 -4.23
C LEU A 50 -0.06 -1.12 -4.68
N ARG A 51 0.82 -2.04 -5.09
CA ARG A 51 0.42 -3.42 -5.42
C ARG A 51 -0.07 -4.20 -4.20
N GLU A 52 0.57 -4.04 -3.05
CA GLU A 52 0.14 -4.68 -1.82
C GLU A 52 -1.23 -4.16 -1.38
N ILE A 53 -1.47 -2.86 -1.52
CA ILE A 53 -2.77 -2.23 -1.25
C ILE A 53 -3.83 -2.77 -2.23
N ALA A 54 -3.58 -2.75 -3.54
CA ALA A 54 -4.50 -3.28 -4.55
C ALA A 54 -4.82 -4.77 -4.32
N SER A 55 -3.82 -5.55 -3.89
CA SER A 55 -3.97 -6.98 -3.56
C SER A 55 -4.69 -7.23 -2.23
N GLY A 56 -5.01 -6.18 -1.47
CA GLY A 56 -5.64 -6.29 -0.15
C GLY A 56 -4.74 -6.89 0.93
N LYS A 57 -3.41 -6.87 0.72
CA LYS A 57 -2.41 -7.34 1.69
C LYS A 57 -2.05 -6.27 2.72
N VAL A 58 -2.23 -5.00 2.36
CA VAL A 58 -2.07 -3.85 3.22
C VAL A 58 -3.44 -3.17 3.35
N PHE A 59 -3.91 -3.08 4.58
CA PHE A 59 -5.15 -2.40 4.94
C PHE A 59 -4.85 -1.51 6.13
N VAL A 60 -5.60 -0.41 6.23
CA VAL A 60 -5.57 0.38 7.45
C VAL A 60 -6.41 -0.36 8.46
N LYS A 61 -5.80 -0.65 9.60
CA LYS A 61 -6.56 -1.01 10.77
C LYS A 61 -7.26 0.28 11.18
N ASP A 62 -8.58 0.31 11.07
CA ASP A 62 -9.37 1.31 11.75
C ASP A 62 -9.11 1.05 13.23
N ASP A 63 -8.17 1.81 13.80
CA ASP A 63 -7.94 1.78 15.22
C ASP A 63 -9.08 2.59 15.85
N GLU A 64 -10.28 2.01 15.79
CA GLU A 64 -11.36 2.35 16.70
C GLU A 64 -10.96 1.75 18.07
N LYS A 65 -9.96 2.37 18.69
CA LYS A 65 -9.65 2.23 20.10
C LYS A 65 -9.28 3.61 20.63
N THR A 66 -10.22 4.25 21.33
CA THR A 66 -10.46 4.12 22.78
C THR A 66 -9.76 5.27 23.48
N GLU A 67 -10.61 6.12 24.08
CA GLU A 67 -10.36 7.28 24.96
C GLU A 67 -10.31 8.67 24.32
#